data_AF-A0A1M6ZG02-F1
#
_entry.id   AF-A0A1M6ZG02-F1
#
_cell.length_a   1.000
_cell.length_b   1.000
_cell.length_c   1.000
_cell.angle_alpha   90.00
_cell.angle_beta   90.00
_cell.angle_gamma   90.00
#
_symmetry.space_group_name_H-M   'P 1'
#
loop_
_entity.id
_entity.type
_entity.pdbx_description
1 polymer ?
#
loop_
_entity_poly.entity_id
_entity_poly.type
_entity_poly.pdbx_seq_one_letter_code
_entity_poly.pdbx_strand_id
1 'polypeptide(L)'
;MGYIKNIPHENRLRLAEQVSIQPGQVVSKTLAQNKAVSLTIFAFDKDEEISTHASHGDAMVTVLEGTGKFTVDGKEYILEAGETLVMPAGKPHAVYGQEAFKMLLTVIFPLEG
;
A
#
# COMPACT_ATOMS: atom_id res chain seq x y z
N MET A 1 11.46 8.10 -21.01
CA MET A 1 11.47 7.34 -19.74
C MET A 1 10.41 7.96 -18.85
N GLY A 2 9.36 7.22 -18.47
CA GLY A 2 8.28 7.76 -17.62
C GLY A 2 8.65 7.71 -16.14
N TYR A 3 8.21 8.71 -15.37
CA TYR A 3 8.38 8.74 -13.91
C TYR A 3 7.41 7.80 -13.17
N ILE A 4 6.28 7.50 -13.82
CA ILE A 4 5.34 6.45 -13.44
C ILE A 4 5.52 5.30 -14.43
N LYS A 5 5.88 4.12 -13.92
CA LYS A 5 6.17 2.90 -14.69
C LYS A 5 5.16 1.79 -14.38
N ASN A 6 5.24 0.69 -15.14
CA ASN A 6 4.47 -0.54 -14.92
C ASN A 6 2.94 -0.41 -15.04
N ILE A 7 2.46 0.67 -15.67
CA ILE A 7 1.04 0.93 -15.93
C ILE A 7 0.89 1.61 -17.31
N PRO A 8 -0.17 1.33 -18.08
CA PRO A 8 -0.44 2.03 -19.33
C PRO A 8 -0.66 3.54 -19.10
N HIS A 9 -0.10 4.36 -19.98
CA HIS A 9 -0.32 5.81 -20.00
C HIS A 9 -1.44 6.15 -20.98
N GLU A 10 -2.12 7.28 -20.78
CA GLU A 10 -3.24 7.75 -21.64
C GLU A 10 -4.46 6.81 -21.72
N ASN A 11 -4.62 5.91 -20.74
CA ASN A 11 -5.73 4.97 -20.65
C ASN A 11 -6.57 5.19 -19.38
N ARG A 12 -7.89 5.08 -19.50
CA ARG A 12 -8.79 4.97 -18.33
C ARG A 12 -8.70 3.56 -17.75
N LEU A 13 -8.25 3.44 -16.50
CA LEU A 13 -8.02 2.16 -15.82
C LEU A 13 -8.58 2.18 -14.40
N ARG A 14 -8.78 0.99 -13.81
CA ARG A 14 -9.02 0.80 -12.38
C ARG A 14 -7.75 0.26 -11.73
N LEU A 15 -7.29 0.91 -10.66
CA LEU A 15 -6.06 0.50 -9.96
C LEU A 15 -6.17 -0.91 -9.37
N ALA A 16 -7.34 -1.29 -8.86
CA ALA A 16 -7.61 -2.63 -8.33
C ALA A 16 -7.44 -3.75 -9.38
N GLU A 17 -7.53 -3.44 -10.67
CA GLU A 17 -7.35 -4.39 -11.77
C GLU A 17 -5.89 -4.44 -12.26
N GLN A 18 -5.00 -3.59 -11.71
CA GLN A 18 -3.59 -3.56 -12.11
C GLN A 18 -2.72 -4.54 -11.33
N VAL A 19 -3.27 -5.23 -10.33
CA VAL A 19 -2.61 -6.28 -9.56
C VAL A 19 -3.64 -7.35 -9.21
N SER A 20 -3.21 -8.61 -9.22
CA SER A 20 -4.08 -9.75 -8.88
C SER A 20 -3.64 -10.35 -7.55
N ILE A 21 -4.63 -10.76 -6.76
CA ILE A 21 -4.40 -11.61 -5.59
C ILE A 21 -3.91 -12.97 -6.10
N GLN A 22 -2.89 -13.52 -5.45
CA GLN A 22 -2.35 -14.85 -5.74
C GLN A 22 -2.36 -15.68 -4.46
N PRO A 23 -2.77 -16.96 -4.50
CA PRO A 23 -2.87 -17.78 -3.30
C PRO A 23 -1.58 -17.84 -2.49
N GLY A 24 -1.65 -17.52 -1.20
CA GLY A 24 -0.52 -17.52 -0.26
C GLY A 24 0.59 -16.52 -0.60
N GLN A 25 0.22 -15.35 -1.13
CA GLN A 25 1.19 -14.33 -1.56
C GLN A 25 0.74 -12.90 -1.29
N VAL A 26 1.73 -12.05 -0.99
CA VAL A 26 1.65 -10.60 -1.19
C VAL A 26 2.26 -10.25 -2.55
N VAL A 27 1.44 -9.73 -3.47
CA VAL A 27 1.86 -9.29 -4.79
C VAL A 27 1.90 -7.76 -4.82
N SER A 28 2.94 -7.20 -5.43
CA SER A 28 3.08 -5.75 -5.54
C SER A 28 3.43 -5.29 -6.96
N LYS A 29 3.00 -4.07 -7.27
CA LYS A 29 3.34 -3.36 -8.51
C LYS A 29 3.75 -1.93 -8.16
N THR A 30 5.06 -1.69 -8.12
CA THR A 30 5.61 -0.36 -7.88
C THR A 30 5.51 0.50 -9.14
N LEU A 31 4.77 1.60 -9.02
CA LEU A 31 4.54 2.56 -10.08
C LEU A 31 5.58 3.68 -10.09
N ALA A 32 6.05 4.12 -8.93
CA ALA A 32 7.13 5.09 -8.83
C ALA A 32 7.94 4.82 -7.56
N GLN A 33 9.26 5.01 -7.64
CA GLN A 33 10.12 4.96 -6.47
C GLN A 33 11.36 5.82 -6.72
N ASN A 34 11.58 6.80 -5.87
CA ASN A 34 12.75 7.65 -5.86
C ASN A 34 13.05 8.13 -4.42
N LYS A 35 13.94 9.11 -4.26
CA LYS A 35 14.33 9.64 -2.95
C LYS A 35 13.19 10.36 -2.20
N ALA A 36 12.14 10.80 -2.89
CA ALA A 36 11.06 11.62 -2.33
C ALA A 36 9.74 10.87 -2.19
N VAL A 37 9.49 9.88 -3.05
CA VAL A 37 8.20 9.19 -3.11
C VAL A 37 8.35 7.72 -3.47
N SER A 38 7.52 6.89 -2.83
CA SER A 38 7.18 5.54 -3.27
C SER A 38 5.68 5.48 -3.56
N LEU A 39 5.31 4.86 -4.68
CA LEU A 39 3.92 4.63 -5.09
C LEU A 39 3.80 3.17 -5.53
N THR A 40 3.10 2.35 -4.76
CA THR A 40 3.00 0.89 -4.99
C THR A 40 1.57 0.41 -4.79
N ILE A 41 1.06 -0.40 -5.72
CA ILE A 41 -0.20 -1.13 -5.54
C ILE A 41 0.14 -2.50 -4.95
N PHE A 42 -0.59 -2.93 -3.93
CA PHE A 42 -0.46 -4.26 -3.33
C PHE A 42 -1.75 -5.05 -3.47
N ALA A 43 -1.61 -6.37 -3.57
CA ALA A 43 -2.66 -7.36 -3.39
C ALA A 43 -2.19 -8.37 -2.35
N PHE A 44 -3.04 -8.64 -1.36
CA PHE A 44 -2.80 -9.61 -0.31
C PHE A 44 -3.82 -10.72 -0.47
N ASP A 45 -3.35 -11.96 -0.41
CA ASP A 45 -4.25 -13.06 -0.07
C ASP A 45 -4.65 -12.98 1.40
N LYS A 46 -5.68 -13.72 1.77
CA LYS A 46 -6.08 -13.88 3.15
C LYS A 46 -4.93 -14.44 3.98
N ASP A 47 -4.78 -13.92 5.19
CA ASP A 47 -3.77 -14.29 6.19
C ASP A 47 -2.32 -13.90 5.85
N GLU A 48 -2.10 -13.18 4.74
CA GLU A 48 -0.80 -12.62 4.38
C GLU A 48 -0.55 -11.24 5.00
N GLU A 49 0.72 -10.90 5.24
CA GLU A 49 1.08 -9.66 5.92
C GLU A 49 2.33 -8.96 5.37
N ILE A 50 2.40 -7.65 5.64
CA ILE A 50 3.66 -6.94 5.79
C ILE A 50 3.88 -6.76 7.29
N SER A 51 4.90 -7.45 7.80
CA SER A 51 5.25 -7.44 9.23
C SER A 51 5.60 -6.02 9.72
N THR A 52 5.53 -5.87 11.04
CA THR A 52 5.74 -4.58 11.71
C THR A 52 7.08 -3.95 11.36
N HIS A 53 7.06 -2.71 10.87
CA HIS A 53 8.25 -1.91 10.59
C HIS A 53 7.95 -0.41 10.78
N ALA A 54 8.97 0.44 10.70
CA ALA A 54 8.79 1.88 10.72
C ALA A 54 9.42 2.49 9.46
N SER A 55 8.70 3.41 8.83
CA SER A 55 9.18 4.22 7.71
C SER A 55 9.70 5.55 8.22
N HIS A 56 10.72 6.11 7.59
CA HIS A 56 11.18 7.49 7.86
C HIS A 56 10.35 8.55 7.13
N GLY A 57 9.42 8.12 6.27
CA GLY A 57 8.42 8.97 5.61
C GLY A 57 6.99 8.60 6.02
N ASP A 58 6.04 9.51 5.80
CA ASP A 58 4.63 9.27 6.03
C ASP A 58 4.08 8.29 4.99
N ALA A 59 3.37 7.26 5.45
CA ALA A 59 2.78 6.24 4.60
C ALA A 59 1.25 6.37 4.58
N MET A 60 0.68 6.73 3.44
CA MET A 60 -0.75 6.77 3.21
C MET A 60 -1.20 5.54 2.43
N VAL A 61 -2.16 4.81 3.00
CA VAL A 61 -2.83 3.68 2.36
C VAL A 61 -4.25 4.07 1.96
N THR A 62 -4.67 3.69 0.76
CA THR A 62 -6.08 3.68 0.34
C THR A 62 -6.47 2.28 -0.10
N VAL A 63 -7.49 1.70 0.52
CA VAL A 63 -7.99 0.37 0.16
C VAL A 63 -8.78 0.47 -1.13
N LEU A 64 -8.44 -0.38 -2.10
CA LEU A 64 -9.00 -0.38 -3.45
C LEU A 64 -10.10 -1.44 -3.63
N GLU A 65 -9.99 -2.55 -2.90
CA GLU A 65 -10.87 -3.71 -2.96
C GLU A 65 -10.68 -4.55 -1.70
N GLY A 66 -11.74 -5.17 -1.17
CA GLY A 66 -11.68 -6.01 0.03
C GLY A 66 -11.50 -5.24 1.34
N THR A 67 -11.04 -5.94 2.37
CA THR A 67 -10.90 -5.43 3.74
C THR A 67 -9.51 -5.74 4.29
N GLY A 68 -8.79 -4.69 4.72
CA GLY A 68 -7.45 -4.81 5.29
C GLY A 68 -7.42 -4.40 6.76
N LYS A 69 -6.57 -5.07 7.56
CA LYS A 69 -6.26 -4.66 8.92
C LYS A 69 -4.90 -3.96 8.97
N PHE A 70 -4.87 -2.81 9.64
CA PHE A 70 -3.69 -1.98 9.79
C PHE A 70 -3.42 -1.76 11.26
N THR A 71 -2.17 -1.93 11.69
CA THR A 71 -1.77 -1.61 13.05
C THR A 71 -0.82 -0.43 13.01
N VAL A 72 -1.06 0.59 13.83
CA VAL A 72 -0.17 1.75 13.98
C VAL A 72 0.05 1.98 15.47
N ASP A 73 1.30 1.87 15.91
CA ASP A 73 1.69 2.07 17.32
C ASP A 73 0.85 1.21 18.29
N GLY A 74 0.58 -0.04 17.89
CA GLY A 74 -0.23 -1.00 18.65
C GLY A 74 -1.75 -0.84 18.55
N LYS A 75 -2.26 0.20 17.86
CA LYS A 75 -3.70 0.38 17.62
C LYS A 75 -4.12 -0.19 16.27
N GLU A 76 -5.15 -1.02 16.27
CA GLU A 76 -5.72 -1.62 15.07
C GLU A 76 -6.76 -0.71 14.39
N TYR A 77 -6.79 -0.76 13.07
CA TYR A 77 -7.72 -0.08 12.18
C TYR A 77 -8.15 -1.08 11.10
N ILE A 78 -9.46 -1.26 10.92
CA ILE A 78 -10.03 -2.04 9.82
C ILE A 78 -10.50 -1.06 8.77
N LEU A 79 -10.06 -1.24 7.53
CA LEU A 79 -10.43 -0.39 6.40
C LEU A 79 -11.07 -1.24 5.30
N GLU A 80 -12.12 -0.69 4.71
CA GLU A 80 -12.82 -1.22 3.54
C GLU A 80 -12.51 -0.41 2.27
N ALA A 81 -12.94 -0.90 1.12
CA ALA A 81 -12.71 -0.25 -0.17
C ALA A 81 -13.20 1.21 -0.19
N GLY A 82 -12.30 2.12 -0.56
CA GLY A 82 -12.54 3.57 -0.58
C GLY A 82 -12.06 4.30 0.68
N GLU A 83 -11.70 3.59 1.74
CA GLU A 83 -11.18 4.19 2.97
C GLU A 83 -9.66 4.36 2.94
N THR A 84 -9.18 5.31 3.74
CA THR A 84 -7.77 5.74 3.76
C THR A 84 -7.28 5.88 5.20
N LEU A 85 -6.03 5.49 5.44
CA LEU A 85 -5.32 5.72 6.69
C LEU A 85 -3.93 6.29 6.40
N VAL A 86 -3.50 7.26 7.20
CA VAL A 86 -2.13 7.77 7.20
C VAL A 86 -1.41 7.21 8.42
N MET A 87 -0.30 6.51 8.17
CA MET A 87 0.61 5.94 9.13
C MET A 87 1.84 6.87 9.23
N PRO A 88 2.01 7.63 10.32
CA PRO A 88 3.03 8.67 10.41
C PRO A 88 4.46 8.13 10.37
N ALA A 89 5.39 8.94 9.89
CA ALA A 89 6.82 8.68 9.94
C ALA A 89 7.29 8.32 11.37
N GLY A 90 8.18 7.35 11.47
CA GLY A 90 8.76 6.86 12.72
C GLY A 90 7.82 6.01 13.58
N LYS A 91 6.52 5.94 13.28
CA LYS A 91 5.59 5.08 14.02
C LYS A 91 5.64 3.64 13.47
N PRO A 92 5.85 2.62 14.33
CA PRO A 92 5.75 1.23 13.91
C PRO A 92 4.36 0.93 13.35
N HIS A 93 4.30 0.27 12.20
CA HIS A 93 3.07 -0.13 11.57
C HIS A 93 3.18 -1.47 10.86
N ALA A 94 2.05 -2.16 10.75
CA ALA A 94 1.89 -3.45 10.09
C ALA A 94 0.62 -3.47 9.25
N VAL A 95 0.60 -4.34 8.24
CA VAL A 95 -0.54 -4.55 7.35
C VAL A 95 -0.85 -6.03 7.30
N TYR A 96 -2.10 -6.42 7.53
CA TYR A 96 -2.54 -7.80 7.56
C TYR A 96 -3.83 -7.98 6.74
N GLY A 97 -3.81 -8.93 5.81
CA GLY A 97 -4.96 -9.33 5.01
C GLY A 97 -5.91 -10.22 5.80
N GLN A 98 -6.66 -9.64 6.75
CA GLN A 98 -7.72 -10.37 7.47
C GLN A 98 -8.73 -11.03 6.49
N GLU A 99 -8.95 -10.35 5.37
CA GLU A 99 -9.49 -10.91 4.14
C GLU A 99 -8.54 -10.57 2.99
N ALA A 100 -8.72 -11.23 1.85
CA ALA A 100 -7.97 -10.86 0.66
C ALA A 100 -8.36 -9.43 0.22
N PHE A 101 -7.37 -8.58 0.00
CA PHE A 101 -7.62 -7.16 -0.27
C PHE A 101 -6.53 -6.55 -1.14
N LYS A 102 -6.81 -5.37 -1.68
CA LYS A 102 -5.87 -4.60 -2.50
C LYS A 102 -5.79 -3.17 -1.98
N MET A 103 -4.62 -2.58 -2.06
CA MET A 103 -4.41 -1.19 -1.62
C MET A 103 -3.44 -0.44 -2.53
N LEU A 104 -3.59 0.89 -2.57
CA LEU A 104 -2.54 1.78 -3.01
C LEU A 104 -1.79 2.29 -1.78
N LEU A 105 -0.47 2.08 -1.77
CA LEU A 105 0.44 2.66 -0.79
C LEU A 105 1.21 3.81 -1.44
N THR A 106 1.11 4.98 -0.83
CA THR A 106 1.94 6.16 -1.14
C THR A 106 2.80 6.47 0.08
N VAL A 107 4.11 6.55 -0.10
CA VAL A 107 5.02 6.99 0.96
C VAL A 107 5.72 8.25 0.51
N ILE A 108 5.66 9.30 1.34
CA ILE A 108 6.36 10.56 1.10
C ILE A 108 7.55 10.63 2.05
N PHE A 109 8.74 10.71 1.48
CA PHE A 109 10.00 10.76 2.22
C PHE A 109 10.47 12.22 2.36
N PRO A 110 11.04 12.59 3.51
CA PRO A 110 11.73 13.87 3.65
C PRO A 110 12.92 13.94 2.68
N LEU A 111 13.04 15.05 1.95
CA LEU A 111 14.16 15.29 1.02
C LEU A 111 15.45 15.71 1.74
N GLU A 112 15.31 16.29 2.93
CA GLU A 112 16.40 16.72 3.79
C GLU A 112 16.10 16.28 5.23
N GLY A 113 17.07 15.59 5.82
CA GLY A 113 17.08 15.01 7.16
C GLY A 113 18.45 14.45 7.45
#